data_AF-A0A9P7MNJ0-F1
#
_entry.id   AF-A0A9P7MNJ0-F1
#
_cell.length_a   1.000
_cell.length_b   1.000
_cell.length_c   1.000
_cell.angle_alpha   90.00
_cell.angle_beta   90.00
_cell.angle_gamma   90.00
#
_symmetry.space_group_name_H-M   'P 1'
#
loop_
_entity.id
_entity.type
_entity.pdbx_description
1 polymer ?
#
loop_
_entity_poly.entity_id
_entity_poly.type
_entity_poly.pdbx_seq_one_letter_code
_entity_poly.pdbx_strand_id
1 'polypeptide(L)'
;MMPYQGLTGSLHKATVLPRDQAYIYPSNDMQNFARSPDSFTYTVPKAGTSSESDVVPALRINLALGSPLVRVDIVPLSNGTFAGTNATPKSIGEPFGLPSLVNNRGNSSFPWDGKLQSGSYAPAGRYRFVVRALRLFGDASKPEDWDEATTQSLTLKYKQ
;
A
#
# COMPACT_ATOMS: atom_id res chain seq x y z
N MET A 1 -6.35 -5.27 45.27
CA MET A 1 -6.53 -5.41 43.81
C MET A 1 -5.50 -4.54 43.13
N MET A 2 -4.67 -5.09 42.24
CA MET A 2 -3.70 -4.28 41.50
C MET A 2 -4.33 -3.71 40.22
N PRO A 3 -4.07 -2.44 39.88
CA PRO A 3 -4.73 -1.76 38.77
C PRO A 3 -4.18 -2.25 37.42
N TYR A 4 -5.08 -2.69 36.54
CA TYR A 4 -4.84 -3.20 35.18
C TYR A 4 -4.37 -2.11 34.17
N GLN A 5 -3.89 -0.95 34.65
CA GLN A 5 -3.66 0.22 33.81
C GLN A 5 -2.32 0.21 33.05
N GLY A 6 -1.43 -0.75 33.31
CA GLY A 6 -0.13 -0.84 32.63
C GLY A 6 -0.16 -1.44 31.22
N LEU A 7 -1.22 -2.20 30.86
CA LEU A 7 -1.21 -2.96 29.60
C LEU A 7 -1.64 -2.10 28.39
N THR A 8 -2.59 -1.18 28.57
CA THR A 8 -3.11 -0.31 27.50
C THR A 8 -2.02 0.61 26.93
N GLY A 9 -1.14 1.14 27.78
CA GLY A 9 -0.03 1.99 27.33
C GLY A 9 1.02 1.26 26.47
N SER A 10 1.21 -0.05 26.70
CA SER A 10 2.16 -0.86 25.92
C SER A 10 1.61 -1.27 24.56
N LEU A 11 0.30 -1.55 24.46
CA LEU A 11 -0.35 -1.90 23.18
C LEU A 11 -0.47 -0.71 22.23
N HIS A 12 -0.61 0.51 22.74
CA HIS A 12 -0.67 1.72 21.92
C HIS A 12 0.64 2.01 21.16
N LYS A 13 1.78 1.51 21.66
CA LYS A 13 3.10 1.63 20.99
C LYS A 13 3.48 0.38 20.20
N ALA A 14 2.65 -0.65 20.20
CA ALA A 14 2.96 -1.87 19.49
C ALA A 14 2.91 -1.62 17.97
N THR A 15 3.97 -2.02 17.28
CA THR A 15 4.05 -1.90 15.82
C THR A 15 3.02 -2.82 15.17
N VAL A 16 2.09 -2.23 14.43
CA VAL A 16 1.05 -2.91 13.66
C VAL A 16 1.56 -3.26 12.26
N LEU A 17 2.30 -2.34 11.62
CA LEU A 17 2.88 -2.55 10.29
C LEU A 17 4.40 -2.30 10.33
N PRO A 18 5.23 -3.36 10.37
CA PRO A 18 6.67 -3.19 10.25
C PRO A 18 7.05 -2.69 8.85
N ARG A 19 8.13 -1.90 8.77
CA ARG A 19 8.50 -1.14 7.55
C ARG A 19 8.80 -2.00 6.31
N ASP A 20 9.19 -3.26 6.50
CA ASP A 20 9.55 -4.21 5.46
C ASP A 20 8.40 -5.15 5.07
N GLN A 21 7.23 -5.00 5.71
CA GLN A 21 6.08 -5.88 5.53
C GLN A 21 5.07 -5.36 4.50
N ALA A 22 5.45 -4.36 3.70
CA ALA A 22 4.71 -3.92 2.52
C ALA A 22 5.57 -4.00 1.26
N TYR A 23 5.15 -4.80 0.28
CA TYR A 23 5.88 -4.95 -0.97
C TYR A 23 4.97 -5.33 -2.13
N ILE A 24 5.43 -5.06 -3.35
CA ILE A 24 4.74 -5.48 -4.57
C ILE A 24 5.26 -6.85 -5.01
N TYR A 25 4.36 -7.69 -5.51
CA TYR A 25 4.67 -8.96 -6.14
C TYR A 25 3.74 -9.18 -7.35
N PRO A 26 4.04 -10.12 -8.27
CA PRO A 26 3.16 -10.43 -9.39
C PRO A 26 1.90 -11.17 -8.89
N SER A 27 0.70 -10.76 -9.33
CA SER A 27 -0.57 -11.32 -8.85
C SER A 27 -0.71 -12.83 -9.02
N ASN A 28 -0.01 -13.43 -10.01
CA ASN A 28 -0.02 -14.86 -10.27
C ASN A 28 0.95 -15.68 -9.38
N ASP A 29 1.89 -15.04 -8.67
CA ASP A 29 2.78 -15.73 -7.74
C ASP A 29 2.16 -15.81 -6.33
N MET A 30 1.05 -16.52 -6.23
CA MET A 30 0.32 -16.72 -4.96
C MET A 30 0.93 -17.80 -4.06
N GLN A 31 1.99 -18.50 -4.49
CA GLN A 31 2.65 -19.52 -3.70
C GLN A 31 3.86 -18.96 -2.96
N ASN A 32 4.75 -18.26 -3.68
CA ASN A 32 5.99 -17.75 -3.10
C ASN A 32 5.85 -16.30 -2.67
N PHE A 33 4.94 -15.56 -3.31
CA PHE A 33 4.77 -14.12 -3.13
C PHE A 33 6.11 -13.37 -3.19
N ALA A 34 6.92 -13.73 -4.18
CA ALA A 34 8.27 -13.21 -4.30
C ALA A 34 8.19 -11.70 -4.58
N ARG A 35 8.83 -10.92 -3.69
CA ARG A 35 8.95 -9.48 -3.87
C ARG A 35 9.57 -9.19 -5.24
N SER A 36 8.88 -8.38 -6.04
CA SER A 36 9.41 -8.00 -7.34
C SER A 36 10.61 -7.07 -7.22
N PRO A 37 11.55 -7.12 -8.18
CA PRO A 37 12.70 -6.21 -8.21
C PRO A 37 12.27 -4.74 -8.19
N ASP A 38 13.16 -3.86 -7.73
CA ASP A 38 12.90 -2.43 -7.80
C ASP A 38 12.76 -1.97 -9.27
N SER A 39 11.80 -1.08 -9.50
CA SER A 39 11.45 -0.55 -10.81
C SER A 39 10.97 -1.59 -11.83
N PHE A 40 10.53 -2.77 -11.38
CA PHE A 40 9.97 -3.81 -12.23
C PHE A 40 8.79 -3.29 -13.07
N THR A 41 8.72 -3.68 -14.34
CA THR A 41 7.68 -3.21 -15.27
C THR A 41 6.52 -4.19 -15.34
N TYR A 42 5.34 -3.73 -14.97
CA TYR A 42 4.08 -4.45 -15.15
C TYR A 42 3.34 -3.91 -16.36
N THR A 43 3.04 -4.80 -17.31
CA THR A 43 2.20 -4.51 -18.48
C THR A 43 0.79 -5.01 -18.21
N VAL A 44 -0.04 -4.15 -17.64
CA VAL A 44 -1.44 -4.46 -17.29
C VAL A 44 -2.35 -4.29 -18.52
N PRO A 45 -3.53 -4.93 -18.56
CA PRO A 45 -4.52 -4.73 -19.61
C PRO A 45 -4.94 -3.28 -19.75
N LYS A 46 -5.53 -2.92 -20.89
CA LYS A 46 -6.11 -1.59 -21.08
C LYS A 46 -7.03 -1.23 -19.92
N ALA A 47 -7.00 0.03 -19.51
CA ALA A 47 -7.85 0.55 -18.44
C ALA A 47 -9.31 0.11 -18.62
N GLY A 48 -9.88 -0.55 -17.60
CA GLY A 48 -11.25 -1.06 -17.62
C GLY A 48 -11.44 -2.45 -18.22
N THR A 49 -10.39 -3.07 -18.76
CA THR A 49 -10.48 -4.39 -19.41
C THR A 49 -9.72 -5.48 -18.66
N SER A 50 -9.34 -5.26 -17.40
CA SER A 50 -8.59 -6.25 -16.63
C SER A 50 -9.47 -7.45 -16.27
N SER A 51 -8.92 -8.66 -16.41
CA SER A 51 -9.54 -9.92 -15.99
C SER A 51 -8.75 -10.57 -14.84
N GLU A 52 -9.33 -11.56 -14.17
CA GLU A 52 -8.64 -12.32 -13.11
C GLU A 52 -7.41 -13.10 -13.62
N SER A 53 -7.36 -13.39 -14.92
CA SER A 53 -6.21 -14.07 -15.55
C SER A 53 -5.03 -13.15 -15.84
N ASP A 54 -5.21 -11.83 -15.75
CA ASP A 54 -4.15 -10.89 -16.06
C ASP A 54 -3.17 -10.74 -14.90
N VAL A 55 -1.88 -10.77 -15.24
CA VAL A 55 -0.81 -10.54 -14.28
C VAL A 55 -0.66 -9.05 -14.03
N VAL A 56 -1.08 -8.62 -12.85
CA VAL A 56 -1.04 -7.24 -12.38
C VAL A 56 -0.13 -7.14 -11.15
N PRO A 57 0.40 -5.95 -10.82
CA PRO A 57 1.08 -5.77 -9.54
C PRO A 57 0.08 -6.01 -8.41
N ALA A 58 0.46 -6.82 -7.43
CA ALA A 58 -0.31 -7.01 -6.21
C ALA A 58 0.47 -6.44 -5.03
N LEU A 59 -0.19 -5.59 -4.25
CA LEU A 59 0.34 -5.07 -3.00
C LEU A 59 0.09 -6.09 -1.90
N ARG A 60 1.17 -6.65 -1.34
CA ARG A 60 1.11 -7.45 -0.12
C ARG A 60 1.37 -6.56 1.09
N ILE A 61 0.50 -6.68 2.08
CA ILE A 61 0.63 -6.05 3.40
C ILE A 61 0.58 -7.17 4.43
N ASN A 62 1.62 -7.30 5.25
CA ASN A 62 1.64 -8.25 6.36
C ASN A 62 1.60 -7.50 7.69
N LEU A 63 0.42 -7.46 8.31
CA LEU A 63 0.24 -6.78 9.58
C LEU A 63 0.68 -7.69 10.72
N ALA A 64 1.54 -7.19 11.61
CA ALA A 64 1.97 -7.90 12.82
C ALA A 64 0.85 -7.95 13.89
N LEU A 65 -0.08 -7.00 13.85
CA LEU A 65 -1.27 -6.92 14.69
C LEU A 65 -2.48 -6.47 13.85
N GLY A 66 -3.68 -6.57 14.41
CA GLY A 66 -4.86 -6.02 13.72
C GLY A 66 -4.77 -4.49 13.59
N SER A 67 -5.33 -3.95 12.51
CA SER A 67 -5.41 -2.51 12.26
C SER A 67 -6.85 -2.10 11.97
N PRO A 68 -7.44 -1.14 12.71
CA PRO A 68 -8.79 -0.66 12.42
C PRO A 68 -8.90 0.04 11.06
N LEU A 69 -7.79 0.56 10.51
CA LEU A 69 -7.79 1.30 9.25
C LEU A 69 -6.43 1.19 8.55
N VAL A 70 -6.44 0.72 7.30
CA VAL A 70 -5.28 0.71 6.42
C VAL A 70 -5.55 1.61 5.23
N ARG A 71 -4.67 2.59 5.01
CA ARG A 71 -4.64 3.47 3.84
C ARG A 71 -3.44 3.18 2.98
N VAL A 72 -3.58 3.41 1.68
CA VAL A 72 -2.48 3.23 0.75
C VAL A 72 -2.49 4.35 -0.26
N ASP A 73 -1.42 5.12 -0.28
CA ASP A 73 -1.21 6.17 -1.26
C ASP A 73 -0.34 5.70 -2.40
N ILE A 74 -0.77 5.94 -3.64
CA ILE A 74 0.04 5.71 -4.83
C ILE A 74 0.79 7.00 -5.14
N VAL A 75 2.11 6.94 -5.03
CA VAL A 75 2.98 8.11 -5.19
C VAL A 75 3.77 7.99 -6.49
N PRO A 76 3.62 8.91 -7.45
CA PRO A 76 4.38 8.91 -8.69
C PRO A 76 5.85 9.24 -8.44
N LEU A 77 6.72 8.54 -9.16
CA LEU A 77 8.17 8.73 -9.16
C LEU A 77 8.55 9.35 -10.51
N SER A 78 8.67 10.68 -10.57
CA SER A 78 9.13 11.35 -11.79
C SER A 78 10.57 10.92 -12.11
N ASN A 79 10.82 10.56 -13.38
CA ASN A 79 12.17 10.40 -13.90
C ASN A 79 12.82 11.79 -14.03
N GLY A 80 13.49 12.24 -12.97
CA GLY A 80 14.31 13.45 -13.00
C GLY A 80 13.48 14.74 -12.98
N THR A 81 13.72 15.56 -11.95
CA THR A 81 13.20 16.93 -11.77
C THR A 81 11.68 17.05 -11.65
N PHE A 82 11.20 17.15 -10.40
CA PHE A 82 10.10 18.06 -10.13
C PHE A 82 10.65 19.47 -10.38
N ALA A 83 10.32 20.05 -11.54
CA ALA A 83 10.54 21.47 -11.75
C ALA A 83 9.61 22.23 -10.80
N GLY A 84 10.15 22.61 -9.64
CA GLY A 84 9.47 23.40 -8.62
C GLY A 84 9.68 22.87 -7.20
N THR A 85 10.76 23.32 -6.56
CA THR A 85 10.84 23.67 -5.13
C THR A 85 10.07 22.79 -4.13
N ASN A 86 10.75 21.92 -3.37
CA ASN A 86 10.25 21.34 -2.11
C ASN A 86 8.83 20.69 -2.15
N ALA A 87 8.32 20.30 -3.32
CA ALA A 87 7.03 19.64 -3.41
C ALA A 87 7.20 18.17 -3.00
N THR A 88 6.64 17.81 -1.84
CA THR A 88 6.40 16.41 -1.50
C THR A 88 5.63 15.76 -2.65
N PRO A 89 6.08 14.60 -3.19
CA PRO A 89 5.40 13.96 -4.30
C PRO A 89 3.94 13.71 -3.93
N LYS A 90 3.02 14.37 -4.64
CA LYS A 90 1.58 14.30 -4.33
C LYS A 90 1.04 12.94 -4.75
N SER A 91 0.40 12.24 -3.82
CA SER A 91 -0.34 11.00 -4.09
C SER A 91 -1.38 11.24 -5.19
N ILE A 92 -1.48 10.30 -6.13
CA ILE A 92 -2.56 10.30 -7.13
C ILE A 92 -3.86 9.70 -6.60
N GLY A 93 -3.85 9.20 -5.35
CA GLY A 93 -4.99 8.62 -4.68
C GLY A 93 -4.72 7.21 -4.15
N GLU A 94 -5.77 6.59 -3.63
CA GLU A 94 -5.72 5.21 -3.14
C GLU A 94 -6.09 4.21 -4.25
N PRO A 95 -5.52 2.98 -4.24
CA PRO A 95 -5.98 1.90 -5.09
C PRO A 95 -7.48 1.63 -4.89
N PHE A 96 -8.15 1.17 -5.94
CA PHE A 96 -9.55 0.74 -5.80
C PHE A 96 -9.71 -0.36 -4.75
N GLY A 97 -10.75 -0.24 -3.90
CA GLY A 97 -10.98 -1.15 -2.77
C GLY A 97 -10.31 -0.71 -1.46
N LEU A 98 -9.65 0.46 -1.44
CA LEU A 98 -9.08 1.08 -0.25
C LEU A 98 -9.73 2.46 0.02
N PRO A 99 -9.76 2.94 1.27
CA PRO A 99 -9.11 2.38 2.46
C PRO A 99 -9.78 1.10 2.96
N SER A 100 -9.01 0.21 3.59
CA SER A 100 -9.54 -1.02 4.19
C SER A 100 -9.84 -0.82 5.68
N LEU A 101 -11.07 -1.13 6.09
CA LEU A 101 -11.51 -1.04 7.48
C LEU A 101 -11.39 -2.40 8.18
N VAL A 102 -11.02 -2.38 9.46
CA VAL A 102 -10.98 -3.56 10.35
C VAL A 102 -10.19 -4.73 9.74
N ASN A 103 -8.88 -4.57 9.71
CA ASN A 103 -7.94 -5.55 9.16
C ASN A 103 -7.43 -6.46 10.27
N ASN A 104 -7.56 -7.77 10.07
CA ASN A 104 -6.96 -8.75 10.97
C ASN A 104 -5.43 -8.77 10.82
N ARG A 105 -4.75 -9.31 11.82
CA ARG A 105 -3.32 -9.64 11.71
C ARG A 105 -3.09 -10.59 10.53
N GLY A 106 -1.97 -10.42 9.85
CA GLY A 106 -1.50 -11.33 8.81
C GLY A 106 -1.49 -10.70 7.43
N ASN A 107 -1.53 -11.55 6.42
CA ASN A 107 -1.33 -11.15 5.04
C ASN A 107 -2.63 -10.71 4.38
N SER A 108 -2.60 -9.52 3.79
CA SER A 108 -3.60 -9.04 2.85
C SER A 108 -2.93 -8.81 1.50
N SER A 109 -3.66 -9.09 0.42
CA SER A 109 -3.20 -8.84 -0.94
C SER A 109 -4.22 -8.00 -1.69
N PHE A 110 -3.72 -6.96 -2.36
CA PHE A 110 -4.52 -6.04 -3.16
C PHE A 110 -3.94 -5.98 -4.58
N PRO A 111 -4.43 -6.82 -5.50
CA PRO A 111 -4.13 -6.69 -6.93
C PRO A 111 -4.54 -5.31 -7.45
N TRP A 112 -3.72 -4.72 -8.30
CA TRP A 112 -3.94 -3.38 -8.83
C TRP A 112 -3.69 -3.31 -10.32
N ASP A 113 -4.76 -3.11 -11.09
CA ASP A 113 -4.74 -2.97 -12.55
C ASP A 113 -4.53 -1.51 -13.01
N GLY A 114 -4.20 -0.60 -12.08
CA GLY A 114 -4.14 0.84 -12.33
C GLY A 114 -5.37 1.60 -11.85
N LYS A 115 -6.47 0.93 -11.47
CA LYS A 115 -7.69 1.59 -11.02
C LYS A 115 -7.52 2.26 -9.65
N LEU A 116 -7.95 3.50 -9.56
CA LEU A 116 -7.97 4.29 -8.34
C LEU A 116 -9.35 4.24 -7.70
N GLN A 117 -9.43 4.56 -6.40
CA GLN A 117 -10.70 4.62 -5.67
C GLN A 117 -11.67 5.67 -6.24
N SER A 118 -11.15 6.72 -6.90
CA SER A 118 -11.95 7.69 -7.65
C SER A 118 -12.66 7.11 -8.88
N GLY A 119 -12.33 5.89 -9.29
CA GLY A 119 -12.82 5.24 -10.50
C GLY A 119 -11.98 5.55 -11.75
N SER A 120 -11.07 6.52 -11.68
CA SER A 120 -10.10 6.79 -12.76
C SER A 120 -8.94 5.79 -12.73
N TYR A 121 -8.17 5.75 -13.81
CA TYR A 121 -6.97 4.91 -13.92
C TYR A 121 -5.71 5.75 -13.81
N ALA A 122 -4.70 5.23 -13.09
CA ALA A 122 -3.38 5.85 -13.02
C ALA A 122 -2.73 5.85 -14.41
N PRO A 123 -2.08 6.94 -14.85
CA PRO A 123 -1.40 6.94 -16.14
C PRO A 123 -0.21 5.96 -16.16
N ALA A 124 0.24 5.56 -17.34
CA ALA A 124 1.49 4.80 -17.44
C ALA A 124 2.65 5.62 -16.85
N GLY A 125 3.48 5.01 -16.01
CA GLY A 125 4.48 5.75 -15.24
C GLY A 125 5.14 4.92 -14.15
N ARG A 126 6.05 5.54 -13.40
CA ARG A 126 6.70 4.90 -12.25
C ARG A 126 6.01 5.32 -10.96
N TYR A 127 5.80 4.37 -10.05
CA TYR A 127 5.08 4.57 -8.80
C TYR A 127 5.72 3.82 -7.63
N ARG A 128 5.42 4.25 -6.41
CA ARG A 128 5.58 3.48 -5.17
C ARG A 128 4.29 3.55 -4.36
N PHE A 129 4.07 2.56 -3.50
CA PHE A 129 2.90 2.49 -2.63
C PHE A 129 3.32 2.79 -1.21
N VAL A 130 2.73 3.83 -0.62
CA VAL A 130 2.95 4.19 0.78
C VAL A 130 1.78 3.66 1.58
N VAL A 131 2.02 2.60 2.33
CA VAL A 131 1.02 1.94 3.17
C VAL A 131 1.08 2.54 4.57
N ARG A 132 -0.08 2.95 5.09
CA ARG A 132 -0.23 3.41 6.47
C ARG A 132 -1.28 2.56 7.17
N ALA A 133 -0.89 1.94 8.28
CA ALA A 133 -1.80 1.19 9.14
C ALA A 133 -1.96 1.91 10.47
N LEU A 134 -3.20 2.19 10.86
CA LEU A 134 -3.52 2.79 12.15
C LEU A 134 -3.26 1.76 13.25
N ARG A 135 -2.60 2.18 14.33
CA ARG A 135 -2.39 1.32 15.50
C ARG A 135 -3.73 0.98 16.17
N LEU A 136 -3.81 -0.15 16.88
CA LEU A 136 -5.08 -0.71 17.38
C LEU A 136 -5.92 0.28 18.24
N PHE A 137 -5.25 1.15 18.98
CA PHE A 137 -5.88 2.19 19.82
C PHE A 137 -5.48 3.61 19.40
N GLY A 138 -4.95 3.74 18.18
CA GLY A 138 -4.48 5.01 17.63
C GLY A 138 -5.62 5.91 17.17
N ASP A 139 -5.36 7.20 17.17
CA ASP A 139 -6.25 8.23 16.64
C ASP A 139 -5.88 8.51 15.17
N ALA A 140 -6.84 8.29 14.26
CA ALA A 140 -6.62 8.49 12.82
C ALA A 140 -6.21 9.94 12.46
N SER A 141 -6.51 10.92 13.32
CA SER A 141 -6.12 12.32 13.14
C SER A 141 -4.66 12.61 13.52
N LYS A 142 -3.98 11.69 14.20
CA LYS A 142 -2.61 11.85 14.72
C LYS A 142 -1.62 11.06 13.87
N PRO A 143 -0.74 11.71 13.10
CA PRO A 143 0.25 11.03 12.26
C PRO A 143 1.14 10.02 13.02
N GLU A 144 1.45 10.29 14.28
CA GLU A 144 2.27 9.45 15.16
C GLU A 144 1.64 8.08 15.50
N ASP A 145 0.33 7.95 15.32
CA ASP A 145 -0.44 6.73 15.59
C ASP A 145 -0.52 5.80 14.39
N TRP A 146 0.09 6.20 13.27
CA TRP A 146 0.20 5.39 12.06
C TRP A 146 1.58 4.76 11.98
N ASP A 147 1.60 3.48 11.63
CA ASP A 147 2.81 2.84 11.13
C ASP A 147 2.82 2.92 9.60
N GLU A 148 3.95 3.38 9.05
CA GLU A 148 4.14 3.53 7.61
C GLU A 148 5.16 2.51 7.09
N ALA A 149 4.81 1.82 6.01
CA ALA A 149 5.71 1.00 5.23
C ALA A 149 5.64 1.40 3.76
N THR A 150 6.76 1.34 3.05
CA THR A 150 6.76 1.60 1.62
C THR A 150 7.33 0.44 0.83
N THR A 151 6.66 0.14 -0.27
CA THR A 151 7.12 -0.79 -1.28
C THR A 151 8.35 -0.29 -2.05
N GLN A 152 8.97 -1.22 -2.78
CA GLN A 152 9.82 -0.87 -3.90
C GLN A 152 9.04 -0.12 -4.99
N SER A 153 9.76 0.53 -5.90
CA SER A 153 9.16 1.16 -7.06
C SER A 153 8.70 0.13 -8.10
N LEU A 154 7.69 0.50 -8.89
CA LEU A 154 7.23 -0.25 -10.05
C LEU A 154 7.03 0.70 -11.24
N THR A 155 7.07 0.14 -12.45
CA THR A 155 6.68 0.84 -13.68
C THR A 155 5.38 0.24 -14.20
N LEU A 156 4.34 1.04 -14.32
CA LEU A 156 3.05 0.66 -14.89
C LEU A 156 3.02 0.98 -16.38
N LYS A 157 2.67 -0.01 -17.20
CA LYS A 157 2.36 0.14 -18.63
C LYS A 157 1.02 -0.51 -18.93
N TYR A 158 0.30 0.03 -19.90
CA TYR A 158 -0.95 -0.55 -20.39
C TYR A 158 -0.71 -1.27 -21.72
N LYS A 159 -1.35 -2.42 -21.92
CA LYS A 159 -1.49 -3.06 -23.24
C LYS A 159 -2.22 -2.07 -24.16
N GLN A 160 -1.73 -1.93 -25.40
CA GLN A 160 -2.34 -1.09 -26.43
C GLN A 160 -3.67 -1.67 -26.92
#